data_AF-A0A1C0AG72-F1
#
_entry.id   AF-A0A1C0AG72-F1
#
_cell.length_a   1.000
_cell.length_b   1.000
_cell.length_c   1.000
_cell.angle_alpha   90.00
_cell.angle_beta   90.00
_cell.angle_gamma   90.00
#
_symmetry.space_group_name_H-M   'P 1'
#
loop_
_entity.id
_entity.type
_entity.pdbx_description
1 polymer ?
#
loop_
_entity_poly.entity_id
_entity_poly.type
_entity_poly.pdbx_seq_one_letter_code
_entity_poly.pdbx_strand_id
1 'polypeptide(L)'
;MARAYYTEYVNHCMKFYTRHPKPKTDNLIEVSNWQACELALADFSSEEKEILIFVYQERDTIPDNVYNISKKKGINQNKVWNLIIKLEQKIAKIRGLI
;
A
#
# COMPACT_ATOMS: atom_id res chain seq x y z
N MET A 1 -5.28 15.43 -5.79
CA MET A 1 -6.25 14.42 -6.24
C MET A 1 -7.33 14.26 -5.19
N ALA A 2 -8.58 14.09 -5.58
CA ALA A 2 -9.67 13.81 -4.64
C ALA A 2 -9.42 12.44 -3.98
N ARG A 3 -9.60 12.36 -2.66
CA ARG A 3 -9.37 11.14 -1.91
C ARG A 3 -10.54 10.18 -2.13
N ALA A 4 -10.25 8.94 -2.50
CA ALA A 4 -11.31 7.92 -2.59
C ALA A 4 -11.78 7.56 -1.17
N TYR A 5 -13.06 7.19 -1.02
CA TYR A 5 -13.62 6.84 0.30
C TYR A 5 -12.92 5.63 0.93
N TYR A 6 -12.35 4.73 0.11
CA TYR A 6 -11.62 3.54 0.57
C TYR A 6 -10.14 3.81 0.91
N THR A 7 -9.60 5.00 0.62
CA THR A 7 -8.16 5.29 0.81
C THR A 7 -7.74 5.11 2.28
N GLU A 8 -8.53 5.55 3.25
CA GLU A 8 -8.18 5.37 4.67
C GLU A 8 -8.17 3.90 5.08
N TYR A 9 -9.12 3.12 4.59
CA TYR A 9 -9.19 1.69 4.84
C TYR A 9 -7.98 0.96 4.24
N VAL A 10 -7.62 1.27 2.99
CA VAL A 10 -6.45 0.66 2.35
C VAL A 10 -5.16 1.07 3.06
N ASN A 11 -5.02 2.34 3.45
CA ASN A 11 -3.87 2.81 4.22
C ASN A 11 -3.69 2.01 5.51
N HIS A 12 -4.78 1.74 6.23
CA HIS A 12 -4.74 0.91 7.42
C HIS A 12 -4.30 -0.53 7.11
N CYS A 13 -4.87 -1.15 6.08
CA CYS A 13 -4.51 -2.50 5.66
C CYS A 13 -3.03 -2.62 5.26
N MET A 14 -2.52 -1.64 4.50
CA MET A 14 -1.12 -1.63 4.05
C MET A 14 -0.15 -1.37 5.19
N LYS A 15 -0.46 -0.45 6.11
CA LYS A 15 0.35 -0.22 7.32
C LYS A 15 0.41 -1.44 8.23
N PHE A 16 -0.68 -2.19 8.33
CA PHE A 16 -0.70 -3.46 9.04
C PHE A 16 0.17 -4.50 8.33
N TYR A 17 -0.04 -4.67 7.01
CA TYR A 17 0.69 -5.62 6.19
C TYR A 17 2.22 -5.42 6.26
N THR A 18 2.71 -4.19 6.10
CA THR A 18 4.16 -3.89 6.10
C THR A 18 4.83 -4.13 7.46
N ARG A 19 4.07 -4.09 8.56
CA ARG A 19 4.58 -4.36 9.92
C ARG A 19 4.51 -5.85 10.30
N HIS A 20 3.75 -6.64 9.57
CA HIS A 20 3.45 -8.02 9.90
C HIS A 20 3.72 -8.93 8.70
N PRO A 21 4.93 -9.52 8.58
CA PRO A 21 5.29 -10.38 7.45
C PRO A 21 4.49 -11.70 7.40
N LYS A 22 3.68 -11.97 8.42
CA LYS A 22 2.72 -13.07 8.46
C LYS A 22 1.42 -12.57 9.11
N PRO A 23 0.24 -13.08 8.73
CA PRO A 23 -0.98 -12.82 9.47
C PRO A 23 -0.79 -13.31 10.91
N LYS A 24 -0.78 -12.39 11.88
CA LYS A 24 -0.51 -12.70 13.30
C LYS A 24 -1.79 -12.95 14.10
N THR A 25 -2.94 -13.09 13.45
CA THR A 25 -4.24 -12.86 14.07
C THR A 25 -5.20 -14.01 13.77
N ASP A 26 -5.94 -14.47 14.77
CA ASP A 26 -7.05 -15.42 14.60
C ASP A 26 -8.31 -14.74 14.00
N ASN A 27 -8.27 -13.41 13.86
CA ASN A 27 -9.33 -12.64 13.24
C ASN A 27 -9.34 -12.81 11.72
N LEU A 28 -10.38 -13.49 11.22
CA LEU A 28 -10.59 -13.75 9.80
C LEU A 28 -10.60 -12.47 8.95
N ILE A 29 -11.05 -11.35 9.48
CA ILE A 29 -11.08 -10.06 8.75
C ILE A 29 -9.65 -9.55 8.52
N GLU A 30 -8.81 -9.59 9.55
CA GLU A 30 -7.41 -9.15 9.46
C GLU A 30 -6.60 -10.06 8.54
N VAL A 31 -6.84 -11.38 8.61
CA VAL A 31 -6.26 -12.34 7.65
C VAL A 31 -6.67 -12.00 6.22
N SER A 32 -7.96 -11.74 6.00
CA SER A 32 -8.48 -11.43 4.67
C SER A 32 -7.96 -10.07 4.14
N ASN A 33 -7.81 -9.06 5.01
CA ASN A 33 -7.18 -7.78 4.66
C ASN A 33 -5.71 -7.98 4.28
N TRP A 34 -4.97 -8.76 5.07
CA TRP A 34 -3.56 -9.07 4.81
C TRP A 34 -3.40 -9.79 3.47
N GLN A 35 -4.23 -10.81 3.20
CA GLN A 35 -4.24 -11.55 1.94
C GLN A 35 -4.57 -10.64 0.75
N ALA A 36 -5.49 -9.69 0.89
CA ALA A 36 -5.80 -8.74 -0.17
C ALA A 36 -4.60 -7.85 -0.50
N CYS A 37 -3.83 -7.40 0.49
CA CYS A 37 -2.58 -6.67 0.27
C CYS A 37 -1.54 -7.53 -0.46
N GLU A 38 -1.34 -8.78 -0.02
CA GLU A 38 -0.41 -9.72 -0.66
C GLU A 38 -0.75 -9.97 -2.13
N LEU A 39 -2.01 -10.28 -2.41
CA LEU A 39 -2.50 -10.52 -3.77
C LEU A 39 -2.41 -9.25 -4.63
N ALA A 40 -2.74 -8.07 -4.09
CA ALA A 40 -2.62 -6.82 -4.82
C ALA A 40 -1.17 -6.49 -5.19
N LEU A 41 -0.22 -6.76 -4.27
CA LEU A 41 1.21 -6.56 -4.48
C LEU A 41 1.81 -7.57 -5.46
N ALA A 42 1.21 -8.75 -5.64
CA ALA A 42 1.72 -9.79 -6.53
C ALA A 42 1.98 -9.28 -7.97
N ASP A 43 1.11 -8.38 -8.46
CA ASP A 43 1.14 -7.83 -9.83
C ASP A 43 2.16 -6.71 -10.06
N PHE A 44 2.88 -6.28 -9.03
CA PHE A 44 3.91 -5.24 -9.12
C PHE A 44 5.29 -5.86 -9.30
N SER A 45 6.22 -5.14 -9.93
CA SER A 45 7.62 -5.57 -9.99
C SER A 45 8.27 -5.53 -8.61
N SER A 46 9.39 -6.24 -8.41
CA SER A 46 10.11 -6.23 -7.13
C SER A 46 10.51 -4.81 -6.69
N GLU A 47 10.89 -3.95 -7.63
CA GLU A 47 11.23 -2.55 -7.36
C GLU A 47 10.00 -1.74 -6.95
N GLU A 48 8.88 -1.92 -7.65
CA GLU A 48 7.62 -1.24 -7.30
C GLU A 48 7.11 -1.67 -5.93
N LYS A 49 7.22 -2.96 -5.59
CA LYS A 49 6.89 -3.47 -4.25
C LYS A 49 7.75 -2.83 -3.19
N GLU A 50 9.06 -2.71 -3.41
CA GLU A 50 9.97 -2.06 -2.46
C GLU A 50 9.56 -0.59 -2.21
N ILE A 51 9.22 0.14 -3.28
CA ILE A 51 8.74 1.52 -3.17
C ILE A 51 7.44 1.59 -2.36
N LEU A 52 6.46 0.75 -2.69
CA LEU A 52 5.16 0.72 -2.01
C LEU A 52 5.30 0.33 -0.53
N ILE A 53 6.10 -0.71 -0.24
CA ILE A 53 6.37 -1.15 1.14
C ILE A 53 7.02 -0.01 1.92
N PHE A 54 8.03 0.67 1.37
CA PHE A 54 8.66 1.81 2.03
C PHE A 54 7.63 2.90 2.38
N VAL A 55 6.77 3.27 1.41
CA VAL A 55 5.78 4.34 1.62
C VAL A 55 4.83 4.04 2.77
N TYR A 56 4.39 2.78 2.93
CA TYR A 56 3.44 2.39 3.96
C TYR A 56 4.08 1.90 5.27
N GLN A 57 5.37 1.57 5.28
CA GLN A 57 6.08 1.09 6.46
C GLN A 57 6.57 2.25 7.34
N GLU A 58 7.01 3.34 6.72
CA GLU A 58 7.55 4.50 7.43
C GLU A 58 6.50 5.20 8.30
N ARG A 59 6.96 5.81 9.40
CA ARG A 59 6.07 6.41 10.42
C ARG A 59 5.54 7.79 10.03
N ASP A 60 6.17 8.46 9.07
CA ASP A 60 5.75 9.79 8.61
C ASP A 60 4.46 9.74 7.75
N THR A 61 4.05 10.90 7.26
CA THR A 61 2.88 11.00 6.38
C THR A 61 3.16 10.37 5.01
N ILE A 62 2.12 9.86 4.33
CA ILE A 62 2.26 9.30 2.99
C ILE A 62 2.93 10.30 2.02
N PRO A 63 2.54 11.60 1.98
CA PRO A 63 3.26 12.59 1.16
C PRO A 63 4.75 12.71 1.48
N ASP A 64 5.14 12.73 2.75
CA ASP A 64 6.55 12.82 3.16
C ASP A 64 7.32 11.56 2.72
N ASN A 65 6.72 10.38 2.90
CA ASN A 65 7.32 9.12 2.47
C ASN A 65 7.49 9.06 0.95
N VAL A 66 6.52 9.57 0.19
CA VAL A 66 6.61 9.70 -1.27
C VAL A 66 7.77 10.62 -1.66
N TYR A 67 7.92 11.76 -1.01
CA TYR A 67 9.04 12.67 -1.23
C TYR A 67 10.39 11.98 -0.92
N ASN A 68 10.48 11.33 0.24
CA ASN A 68 11.70 10.66 0.71
C ASN A 68 12.16 9.54 -0.23
N ILE A 69 11.26 8.64 -0.63
CA ILE A 69 11.63 7.55 -1.54
C ILE A 69 11.97 8.06 -2.94
N SER A 70 11.29 9.11 -3.38
CA SER A 70 11.56 9.77 -4.67
C SER A 70 12.96 10.35 -4.71
N LYS A 71 13.36 11.07 -3.65
CA LYS A 71 14.71 11.61 -3.50
C LYS A 71 15.77 10.50 -3.38
N LYS A 72 15.50 9.45 -2.60
CA LYS A 72 16.43 8.34 -2.36
C LYS A 72 16.72 7.52 -3.62
N LYS A 73 15.70 7.23 -4.44
CA LYS A 73 15.83 6.44 -5.68
C LYS A 73 16.00 7.28 -6.94
N GLY A 74 15.95 8.62 -6.85
CA GLY A 74 16.02 9.49 -8.03
C GLY A 74 14.83 9.35 -8.97
N ILE A 75 13.64 9.01 -8.44
CA ILE A 75 12.42 8.77 -9.22
C ILE A 75 11.43 9.93 -9.07
N ASN A 76 10.59 10.13 -10.07
CA ASN A 76 9.57 11.18 -10.05
C ASN A 76 8.45 10.84 -9.04
N GLN A 77 8.08 11.80 -8.17
CA GLN A 77 7.00 11.62 -7.18
C GLN A 77 5.66 11.21 -7.81
N ASN A 78 5.33 11.70 -9.00
CA ASN A 78 4.11 11.32 -9.72
C ASN A 78 4.10 9.83 -10.07
N LYS A 79 5.27 9.24 -10.36
CA LYS A 79 5.37 7.79 -10.59
C LYS A 79 5.00 7.03 -9.31
N VAL A 80 5.47 7.48 -8.16
CA VAL A 80 5.13 6.86 -6.85
C VAL A 80 3.64 7.02 -6.53
N TRP A 81 3.07 8.21 -6.75
CA TRP A 81 1.62 8.42 -6.57
C TRP A 81 0.78 7.52 -7.48
N ASN A 82 1.19 7.31 -8.73
CA ASN A 82 0.50 6.40 -9.64
C ASN A 82 0.56 4.94 -9.15
N LEU A 83 1.68 4.51 -8.56
CA LEU A 83 1.80 3.18 -7.97
C LEU A 83 0.85 3.03 -6.77
N ILE A 84 0.79 4.04 -5.90
CA ILE A 84 -0.13 4.07 -4.74
C ILE A 84 -1.58 3.94 -5.21
N ILE A 85 -2.01 4.75 -6.18
CA ILE A 85 -3.39 4.72 -6.70
C ILE A 85 -3.73 3.36 -7.29
N LYS A 86 -2.81 2.78 -8.09
CA LYS A 86 -2.99 1.46 -8.70
C LYS A 86 -3.12 0.38 -7.63
N LEU A 87 -2.33 0.45 -6.56
CA LEU A 87 -2.39 -0.48 -5.44
C LEU A 87 -3.71 -0.31 -4.68
N GLU A 88 -4.10 0.91 -4.35
CA GLU A 88 -5.34 1.18 -3.62
C GLU A 88 -6.57 0.68 -4.38
N GLN A 89 -6.63 0.92 -5.68
CA GLN A 89 -7.71 0.40 -6.54
C GLN A 89 -7.73 -1.13 -6.57
N LYS A 90 -6.58 -1.80 -6.61
CA LYS A 90 -6.51 -3.26 -6.60
C LYS A 90 -7.01 -3.83 -5.27
N ILE A 91 -6.55 -3.29 -4.15
CA ILE A 91 -6.99 -3.73 -2.82
C ILE A 91 -8.51 -3.50 -2.68
N ALA A 92 -9.00 -2.33 -3.11
CA ALA A 92 -10.43 -2.02 -3.06
C ALA A 92 -11.27 -3.02 -3.87
N LYS A 93 -10.84 -3.39 -5.08
CA LYS A 93 -11.52 -4.41 -5.90
C LYS A 93 -11.51 -5.80 -5.25
N ILE A 94 -10.36 -6.24 -4.74
CA ILE A 94 -10.23 -7.55 -4.08
C ILE A 94 -11.13 -7.62 -2.83
N ARG A 95 -11.28 -6.50 -2.13
CA ARG A 95 -12.12 -6.37 -0.94
C ARG A 95 -13.60 -6.09 -1.25
N GLY A 96 -13.97 -5.97 -2.53
CA GLY A 96 -15.35 -5.69 -2.94
C GLY A 96 -15.85 -4.31 -2.52
N LEU A 97 -14.95 -3.33 -2.37
CA LEU A 97 -15.32 -1.96 -2.07
C LEU A 97 -15.83 -1.26 -3.32
N ILE A 98 -15.24 -1.55 -4.49
CA ILE A 98 -15.59 -1.04 -5.82
C ILE A 98 -15.69 -2.17 -6.85
#